data_AF-A0A933LPA1-F1
#
_entry.id   AF-A0A933LPA1-F1
#
_cell.length_a   1.000
_cell.length_b   1.000
_cell.length_c   1.000
_cell.angle_alpha   90.00
_cell.angle_beta   90.00
_cell.angle_gamma   90.00
#
_symmetry.space_group_name_H-M   'P 1'
#
loop_
_entity.id
_entity.type
_entity.pdbx_description
1 polymer ?
#
loop_
_entity_poly.entity_id
_entity_poly.type
_entity_poly.pdbx_seq_one_letter_code
_entity_poly.pdbx_strand_id
1 'polypeptide(L)'
;MIGSPEVWTRDVVLIPPTLKEGDFTVTFPLDISGLILLSKTISMELGVETPAPEITLTAIVRTIANIEKGQIKEEYTQSTKLKSGSVALELLRPLDRKNQGESLGLKYEHRGSFSYSVNLKDNKLFGKTVLTPEAKPLGRPVWENTNSVPKLPPIQILHPEPEQIPAPVWEGTNTATQTLTADPDLKLTPIAMKVAASYPVESLDHFDLTFSYEMTGDKPITREFSEIGITAFLNAPGLTAQTFVLAPKKTIGGRTATITFPLDIGLFYAVIEAIEKERPATNTPSFYNLLVRAEVKGNAQSAFGNISDSFRSDLSIKLERKNVQWLEVRPATKTGFIKENTLVPNRRTRIIRFSFSGVLGLVALAISYGTWHYRRIQRTQTSHLDTEARRMKKKHKEILVEVESLPPLANQEQVVSLGSLEELVKAADALLKPVLHEACPGKHTYCVTDGNTRYVYTSSVSLTSPVRGEK
;
A
#
# COMPACT_ATOMS: atom_id res chain seq x y z
N MET A 1 -18.80 24.39 -18.06
CA MET A 1 -19.57 25.07 -19.09
C MET A 1 -18.96 26.43 -19.39
N ILE A 2 -18.80 26.80 -20.66
CA ILE A 2 -18.44 28.14 -21.13
C ILE A 2 -19.50 28.60 -22.12
N GLY A 3 -19.87 29.88 -22.11
CA GLY A 3 -20.84 30.38 -23.07
C GLY A 3 -21.10 31.87 -22.98
N SER A 4 -21.86 32.36 -23.95
CA SER A 4 -22.54 33.65 -23.87
C SER A 4 -24.00 33.34 -23.52
N PRO A 5 -24.49 33.81 -22.36
CA PRO A 5 -25.88 33.58 -21.98
C PRO A 5 -26.79 33.95 -23.15
N GLU A 6 -27.74 33.08 -23.47
CA GLU A 6 -28.74 33.25 -24.55
C GLU A 6 -28.27 32.97 -25.99
N VAL A 7 -26.95 32.92 -26.27
CA VAL A 7 -26.45 32.66 -27.63
C VAL A 7 -25.97 31.21 -27.77
N TRP A 8 -25.05 30.78 -26.92
CA TRP A 8 -24.46 29.45 -27.00
C TRP A 8 -23.83 29.03 -25.67
N THR A 9 -23.81 27.72 -25.43
CA THR A 9 -23.10 27.11 -24.31
C THR A 9 -22.34 25.87 -24.79
N ARG A 10 -21.18 25.60 -24.17
CA ARG A 10 -20.38 24.41 -24.43
C ARG A 10 -19.82 23.83 -23.14
N ASP A 11 -19.95 22.52 -22.99
CA ASP A 11 -19.34 21.80 -21.87
C ASP A 11 -17.91 21.38 -22.20
N VAL A 12 -17.03 21.61 -21.22
CA VAL A 12 -15.61 21.24 -21.27
C VAL A 12 -15.33 20.43 -20.02
N VAL A 13 -14.93 19.17 -20.21
CA VAL A 13 -14.60 18.27 -19.11
C VAL A 13 -13.18 18.58 -18.62
N LEU A 14 -13.08 19.22 -17.46
CA LEU A 14 -11.80 19.59 -16.85
C LEU A 14 -11.11 18.41 -16.16
N ILE A 15 -11.90 17.53 -15.54
CA ILE A 15 -11.44 16.31 -14.88
C ILE A 15 -12.36 15.17 -15.35
N PRO A 16 -11.81 14.08 -15.88
CA PRO A 16 -12.62 12.92 -16.23
C PRO A 16 -13.25 12.28 -14.97
N PRO A 17 -14.29 11.46 -15.11
CA PRO A 17 -14.84 10.70 -13.98
C PRO A 17 -13.73 9.90 -13.28
N THR A 18 -13.59 10.12 -11.97
CA THR A 18 -12.58 9.43 -11.15
C THR A 18 -13.24 8.84 -9.90
N LEU A 19 -12.79 7.66 -9.49
CA LEU A 19 -13.25 7.01 -8.27
C LEU A 19 -12.41 7.50 -7.09
N LYS A 20 -13.09 7.88 -5.99
CA LYS A 20 -12.48 8.32 -4.73
C LYS A 20 -13.22 7.68 -3.56
N GLU A 21 -12.51 7.44 -2.47
CA GLU A 21 -13.04 6.90 -1.22
C GLU A 21 -12.83 7.91 -0.09
N GLY A 22 -13.82 8.05 0.79
CA GLY A 22 -13.77 8.99 1.92
C GLY A 22 -13.76 10.47 1.51
N ASP A 23 -13.20 11.31 2.39
CA ASP A 23 -12.98 12.73 2.10
C ASP A 23 -11.85 12.89 1.08
N PHE A 24 -12.06 13.72 0.06
CA PHE A 24 -11.07 13.92 -0.99
C PHE A 24 -10.94 15.38 -1.42
N THR A 25 -9.79 15.70 -1.99
CA THR A 25 -9.52 16.96 -2.69
C THR A 25 -9.03 16.63 -4.09
N VAL A 26 -9.54 17.36 -5.10
CA VAL A 26 -9.07 17.25 -6.48
C VAL A 26 -8.49 18.58 -6.91
N THR A 27 -7.23 18.56 -7.32
CA THR A 27 -6.53 19.72 -7.87
C THR A 27 -6.38 19.54 -9.37
N PHE A 28 -6.70 20.59 -10.13
CA PHE A 28 -6.59 20.60 -11.58
C PHE A 28 -6.14 21.98 -12.06
N PRO A 29 -5.31 22.04 -13.12
CA PRO A 29 -4.98 23.32 -13.75
C PRO A 29 -6.20 23.85 -14.52
N LEU A 30 -6.37 25.17 -14.52
CA LEU A 30 -7.40 25.85 -15.31
C LEU A 30 -6.71 26.79 -16.30
N ASP A 31 -6.71 26.43 -17.58
CA ASP A 31 -6.19 27.28 -18.65
C ASP A 31 -7.24 28.30 -19.10
N ILE A 32 -7.20 29.46 -18.48
CA ILE A 32 -8.17 30.54 -18.73
C ILE A 32 -7.95 31.14 -20.12
N SER A 33 -6.71 31.23 -20.59
CA SER A 33 -6.38 31.74 -21.92
C SER A 33 -6.95 30.84 -23.01
N GLY A 34 -6.77 29.52 -22.87
CA GLY A 34 -7.37 28.54 -23.77
C GLY A 34 -8.91 28.60 -23.79
N LEU A 35 -9.54 28.77 -22.62
CA LEU A 35 -11.00 28.91 -22.53
C LEU A 35 -11.51 30.21 -23.21
N ILE A 36 -10.83 31.34 -23.03
CA ILE A 36 -11.17 32.60 -23.69
C ILE A 36 -11.00 32.47 -25.21
N LEU A 37 -9.90 31.86 -25.67
CA LEU A 37 -9.65 31.62 -27.08
C LEU A 37 -10.74 30.73 -27.69
N LEU A 38 -11.09 29.63 -27.02
CA LEU A 38 -12.17 28.74 -27.44
C LEU A 38 -13.50 29.49 -27.59
N SER A 39 -13.84 30.36 -26.62
CA SER A 39 -15.03 31.20 -26.72
C SER A 39 -15.00 32.12 -27.93
N LYS A 40 -13.85 32.76 -28.20
CA LYS A 40 -13.71 33.67 -29.34
C LYS A 40 -13.88 32.92 -30.66
N THR A 41 -13.29 31.73 -30.77
CA THR A 41 -13.44 30.85 -31.93
C THR A 41 -14.90 30.50 -32.17
N ILE A 42 -15.63 30.06 -31.14
CA ILE A 42 -17.06 29.70 -31.27
C ILE A 42 -17.89 30.93 -31.68
N SER A 43 -17.67 32.08 -31.05
CA SER A 43 -18.40 33.31 -31.40
C SER A 43 -18.14 33.75 -32.85
N MET A 44 -16.90 33.60 -33.34
CA MET A 44 -16.53 33.87 -34.73
C MET A 44 -17.18 32.87 -35.71
N GLU A 45 -17.19 31.57 -35.37
CA GLU A 45 -17.85 30.53 -36.17
C GLU A 45 -19.36 30.75 -36.28
N LEU A 46 -19.99 31.25 -35.21
CA LEU A 46 -21.42 31.55 -35.18
C LEU A 46 -21.75 32.92 -35.80
N GLY A 47 -20.75 33.74 -36.13
CA GLY A 47 -20.97 35.10 -36.64
C GLY A 47 -21.64 36.04 -35.63
N VAL A 48 -21.49 35.76 -34.33
CA VAL A 48 -22.07 36.57 -33.25
C VAL A 48 -20.97 37.21 -32.44
N GLU A 49 -20.94 38.54 -32.38
CA GLU A 49 -20.11 39.25 -31.41
C GLU A 49 -20.72 39.12 -30.02
N THR A 50 -20.12 38.28 -29.18
CA THR A 50 -20.58 38.12 -27.80
C THR A 50 -19.72 38.96 -26.86
N PRO A 51 -20.31 39.56 -25.80
CA PRO A 51 -19.52 40.10 -24.69
C PRO A 51 -18.67 38.99 -24.05
N ALA A 52 -17.77 39.37 -23.15
CA ALA A 52 -16.84 38.44 -22.51
C ALA A 52 -17.55 37.18 -21.96
N PRO A 53 -17.00 35.98 -22.18
CA PRO A 53 -17.70 34.74 -21.86
C PRO A 53 -17.94 34.56 -20.38
N GLU A 54 -19.08 33.97 -20.04
CA GLU A 54 -19.34 33.48 -18.70
C GLU A 54 -18.86 32.03 -18.59
N ILE A 55 -17.93 31.76 -17.67
CA ILE A 55 -17.43 30.42 -17.41
C ILE A 55 -18.11 29.91 -16.14
N THR A 56 -18.79 28.77 -16.22
CA THR A 56 -19.36 28.07 -15.06
C THR A 56 -18.57 26.78 -14.81
N LEU A 57 -17.91 26.72 -13.66
CA LEU A 57 -17.26 25.51 -13.17
C LEU A 57 -18.30 24.68 -12.43
N THR A 58 -18.46 23.42 -12.81
CA THR A 58 -19.41 22.49 -12.19
C THR A 58 -18.66 21.26 -11.71
N ALA A 59 -18.76 20.96 -10.42
CA ALA A 59 -18.34 19.71 -9.82
C ALA A 59 -19.56 18.82 -9.63
N ILE A 60 -19.49 17.58 -10.15
CA ILE A 60 -20.52 16.56 -10.01
C ILE A 60 -19.88 15.38 -9.28
N VAL A 61 -20.42 15.04 -8.11
CA VAL A 61 -19.94 13.94 -7.26
C VAL A 61 -21.06 12.93 -7.12
N ARG A 62 -20.85 11.74 -7.67
CA ARG A 62 -21.75 10.60 -7.48
C ARG A 62 -21.24 9.75 -6.33
N THR A 63 -22.04 9.67 -5.28
CA THR A 63 -21.71 8.92 -4.07
C THR A 63 -22.45 7.59 -4.09
N ILE A 64 -21.71 6.52 -3.81
CA ILE A 64 -22.27 5.20 -3.55
C ILE A 64 -21.78 4.79 -2.16
N ALA A 65 -22.70 4.63 -1.22
CA ALA A 65 -22.38 4.21 0.14
C ALA A 65 -23.16 2.94 0.48
N ASN A 66 -22.44 1.90 0.93
CA ASN A 66 -23.06 0.67 1.42
C ASN A 66 -23.26 0.80 2.94
N ILE A 67 -24.51 0.66 3.39
CA ILE A 67 -24.89 0.66 4.80
C ILE A 67 -25.62 -0.65 5.13
N GLU A 68 -25.84 -0.94 6.41
CA GLU A 68 -26.51 -2.18 6.84
C GLU A 68 -27.91 -2.37 6.21
N LYS A 69 -28.61 -1.25 5.96
CA LYS A 69 -29.97 -1.25 5.39
C LYS A 69 -30.01 -1.26 3.85
N GLY A 70 -28.86 -1.27 3.17
CA GLY A 70 -28.77 -1.25 1.71
C GLY A 70 -27.75 -0.26 1.16
N GLN A 71 -27.89 0.10 -0.11
CA GLN A 71 -26.99 1.03 -0.79
C GLN A 71 -27.65 2.39 -0.98
N ILE A 72 -26.94 3.46 -0.59
CA ILE A 72 -27.30 4.84 -0.87
C ILE A 72 -26.58 5.26 -2.16
N LYS A 73 -27.33 5.79 -3.13
CA LYS A 73 -26.81 6.37 -4.37
C LYS A 73 -27.28 7.81 -4.45
N GLU A 74 -26.35 8.75 -4.45
CA GLU A 74 -26.66 10.18 -4.43
C GLU A 74 -25.79 10.93 -5.43
N GLU A 75 -26.31 12.06 -5.92
CA GLU A 75 -25.56 12.98 -6.77
C GLU A 75 -25.51 14.35 -6.12
N TYR A 76 -24.29 14.83 -5.87
CA TYR A 76 -24.01 16.16 -5.37
C TYR A 76 -23.43 17.03 -6.49
N THR A 77 -24.11 18.13 -6.79
CA THR A 77 -23.67 19.09 -7.81
C THR A 77 -23.39 20.45 -7.17
N GLN A 78 -22.21 20.99 -7.43
CA GLN A 78 -21.80 22.34 -7.02
C GLN A 78 -21.30 23.12 -8.22
N SER A 79 -21.74 24.37 -8.36
CA SER A 79 -21.30 25.24 -9.45
C SER A 79 -20.82 26.59 -8.92
N THR A 80 -19.77 27.14 -9.54
CA THR A 80 -19.32 28.53 -9.33
C THR A 80 -19.11 29.20 -10.69
N LYS A 81 -19.31 30.51 -10.74
CA LYS A 81 -19.20 31.30 -11.96
C LYS A 81 -17.90 32.12 -11.93
N LEU A 82 -17.20 32.14 -13.04
CA LEU A 82 -16.02 32.94 -13.29
C LEU A 82 -16.38 33.93 -14.40
N LYS A 83 -16.35 35.22 -14.07
CA LYS A 83 -16.51 36.29 -15.04
C LYS A 83 -15.13 36.74 -15.50
N SER A 84 -14.91 36.70 -16.82
CA SER A 84 -13.75 37.33 -17.42
C SER A 84 -14.08 38.78 -17.73
N GLY A 85 -13.53 39.72 -16.96
CA GLY A 85 -13.51 41.13 -17.33
C GLY A 85 -12.41 41.43 -18.35
N SER A 86 -12.36 42.67 -18.85
CA SER A 86 -11.30 43.13 -19.75
C SER A 86 -9.92 43.21 -19.08
N VAL A 87 -9.88 43.31 -17.74
CA VAL A 87 -8.64 43.51 -16.97
C VAL A 87 -8.49 42.54 -15.79
N ALA A 88 -9.58 41.91 -15.35
CA ALA A 88 -9.58 41.05 -14.16
C ALA A 88 -10.48 39.82 -14.33
N LEU A 89 -10.13 38.75 -13.63
CA LEU A 89 -10.96 37.56 -13.49
C LEU A 89 -11.66 37.61 -12.14
N GLU A 90 -12.99 37.56 -12.16
CA GLU A 90 -13.81 37.61 -10.95
C GLU A 90 -14.45 36.25 -10.71
N LEU A 91 -14.08 35.61 -9.60
CA LEU A 91 -14.71 34.38 -9.14
C LEU A 91 -15.91 34.73 -8.25
N LEU A 92 -17.11 34.41 -8.72
CA LEU A 92 -18.36 34.74 -8.03
C LEU A 92 -18.66 33.70 -6.93
N ARG A 93 -18.97 34.23 -5.74
CA ARG A 93 -19.43 33.43 -4.58
C ARG A 93 -20.86 32.91 -4.81
N PRO A 94 -21.26 31.78 -4.19
CA PRO A 94 -20.58 31.05 -3.10
C PRO A 94 -19.56 29.99 -3.57
N LEU A 95 -18.44 29.89 -2.84
CA LEU A 95 -17.43 28.84 -3.04
C LEU A 95 -17.71 27.58 -2.22
N ASP A 96 -18.55 27.69 -1.19
CA ASP A 96 -18.93 26.58 -0.32
C ASP A 96 -20.40 26.24 -0.55
N ARG A 97 -20.72 24.94 -0.62
CA ARG A 97 -22.10 24.47 -0.66
C ARG A 97 -22.29 23.26 0.23
N LYS A 98 -23.37 23.27 1.00
CA LYS A 98 -23.82 22.12 1.79
C LYS A 98 -25.14 21.61 1.22
N ASN A 99 -25.32 20.29 1.18
CA ASN A 99 -26.60 19.68 0.85
C ASN A 99 -26.89 18.59 1.88
N GLN A 100 -28.06 18.64 2.52
CA GLN A 100 -28.48 17.64 3.50
C GLN A 100 -29.41 16.66 2.82
N GLY A 101 -29.31 15.38 3.19
CA GLY A 101 -30.16 14.33 2.68
C GLY A 101 -30.51 13.31 3.75
N GLU A 102 -31.58 12.57 3.51
CA GLU A 102 -32.01 11.46 4.35
C GLU A 102 -32.40 10.29 3.47
N SER A 103 -31.76 9.14 3.67
CA SER A 103 -32.05 7.92 2.91
C SER A 103 -31.89 6.71 3.81
N LEU A 104 -32.82 5.76 3.72
CA LEU A 104 -32.86 4.55 4.56
C LEU A 104 -32.80 4.84 6.08
N GLY A 105 -33.30 6.01 6.50
CA GLY A 105 -33.28 6.49 7.89
C GLY A 105 -31.89 6.95 8.38
N LEU A 106 -30.91 7.10 7.48
CA LEU A 106 -29.64 7.75 7.75
C LEU A 106 -29.72 9.20 7.28
N LYS A 107 -29.47 10.15 8.19
CA LYS A 107 -29.29 11.58 7.85
C LYS A 107 -27.83 11.83 7.53
N TYR A 108 -27.57 12.50 6.42
CA TYR A 108 -26.21 12.80 5.95
C TYR A 108 -26.11 14.22 5.38
N GLU A 109 -24.88 14.71 5.22
CA GLU A 109 -24.60 16.05 4.67
C GLU A 109 -23.43 15.97 3.70
N HIS A 110 -23.65 16.36 2.44
CA HIS A 110 -22.59 16.60 1.47
C HIS A 110 -22.03 18.01 1.66
N ARG A 111 -20.70 18.11 1.61
CA ARG A 111 -19.97 19.37 1.72
C ARG A 111 -18.96 19.46 0.59
N GLY A 112 -19.03 20.55 -0.15
CA GLY A 112 -18.07 20.87 -1.20
C GLY A 112 -17.61 22.30 -1.05
N SER A 113 -16.33 22.53 -1.34
CA SER A 113 -15.74 23.86 -1.43
C SER A 113 -14.81 23.96 -2.63
N PHE A 114 -14.91 25.07 -3.36
CA PHE A 114 -13.92 25.44 -4.37
C PHE A 114 -12.84 26.30 -3.72
N SER A 115 -11.59 25.90 -3.93
CA SER A 115 -10.40 26.69 -3.59
C SER A 115 -9.59 26.95 -4.87
N TYR A 116 -8.69 27.93 -4.84
CA TYR A 116 -7.86 28.27 -5.99
C TYR A 116 -6.46 28.68 -5.57
N SER A 117 -5.54 28.70 -6.53
CA SER A 117 -4.22 29.27 -6.37
C SER A 117 -3.84 29.92 -7.69
N VAL A 118 -3.46 31.19 -7.68
CA VAL A 118 -3.07 31.94 -8.88
C VAL A 118 -1.58 32.25 -8.80
N ASN A 119 -0.81 31.65 -9.71
CA ASN A 119 0.60 31.95 -9.86
C ASN A 119 0.76 33.19 -10.75
N LEU A 120 1.18 34.32 -10.19
CA LEU A 120 1.43 35.53 -10.96
C LEU A 120 2.80 35.46 -11.64
N LYS A 121 2.87 35.91 -12.91
CA LYS A 121 4.15 36.23 -13.53
C LYS A 121 4.80 37.37 -12.77
N ASP A 122 6.13 37.41 -12.76
CA ASP A 122 6.86 38.48 -12.12
C ASP A 122 6.43 39.84 -12.70
N ASN A 123 6.01 40.74 -11.82
CA ASN A 123 5.46 42.04 -12.21
C ASN A 123 5.77 43.08 -11.15
N LYS A 124 5.80 44.36 -11.54
CA LYS A 124 6.22 45.47 -10.66
C LYS A 124 5.29 45.70 -9.45
N LEU A 125 4.04 45.22 -9.49
CA LEU A 125 3.05 45.48 -8.44
C LEU A 125 3.06 44.42 -7.34
N PHE A 126 3.17 43.14 -7.72
CA PHE A 126 3.04 41.99 -6.81
C PHE A 126 4.29 41.11 -6.75
N GLY A 127 5.27 41.34 -7.62
CA GLY A 127 6.38 40.43 -7.85
C GLY A 127 5.92 39.06 -8.33
N LYS A 128 6.83 38.08 -8.29
CA LYS A 128 6.51 36.66 -8.43
C LYS A 128 5.90 36.14 -7.12
N THR A 129 4.57 36.07 -7.06
CA THR A 129 3.83 35.58 -5.89
C THR A 129 2.70 34.62 -6.26
N VAL A 130 2.23 33.88 -5.26
CA VAL A 130 1.11 32.94 -5.38
C VAL A 130 -0.04 33.50 -4.56
N LEU A 131 -1.15 33.83 -5.22
CA LEU A 131 -2.37 34.27 -4.54
C LEU A 131 -3.19 33.04 -4.17
N THR A 132 -3.41 32.83 -2.88
CA THR A 132 -4.34 31.82 -2.36
C THR A 132 -5.51 32.51 -1.64
N PRO A 133 -6.74 32.00 -1.75
CA PRO A 133 -7.85 32.53 -0.98
C PRO A 133 -7.58 32.35 0.52
N GLU A 134 -8.11 33.26 1.32
CA GLU A 134 -8.07 33.14 2.77
C GLU A 134 -8.78 31.83 3.18
N ALA A 135 -8.03 30.92 3.81
CA ALA A 135 -8.51 29.60 4.13
C ALA A 135 -9.63 29.68 5.17
N LYS A 136 -10.87 29.43 4.75
CA LYS A 136 -11.99 29.25 5.67
C LYS A 136 -12.12 27.76 5.99
N PRO A 137 -11.87 27.32 7.24
CA PRO A 137 -12.04 25.92 7.60
C PRO A 137 -13.49 25.50 7.42
N LEU A 138 -13.71 24.28 6.89
CA LEU A 138 -15.04 23.67 6.81
C LEU A 138 -15.56 23.44 8.25
N GLY A 139 -16.43 24.32 8.75
CA GLY A 139 -16.99 24.20 10.11
C GLY A 139 -17.73 22.88 10.30
N ARG A 140 -17.68 22.27 11.50
CA ARG A 140 -18.17 20.90 11.84
C ARG A 140 -19.62 20.58 11.41
N PRO A 141 -19.99 19.30 11.17
CA PRO A 141 -21.37 18.87 10.94
C PRO A 141 -22.34 19.37 12.02
N VAL A 142 -23.50 19.86 11.60
CA VAL A 142 -24.50 20.50 12.50
C VAL A 142 -24.98 19.54 13.60
N TRP A 143 -25.02 18.24 13.30
CA TRP A 143 -25.45 17.19 14.23
C TRP A 143 -24.35 16.70 15.19
N GLU A 144 -23.10 17.16 15.03
CA GLU A 144 -22.00 16.80 15.96
C GLU A 144 -22.08 17.57 17.28
N ASN A 145 -22.89 18.64 17.35
CA ASN A 145 -23.10 19.42 18.57
C ASN A 145 -24.16 18.83 19.52
N THR A 146 -24.81 17.72 19.17
CA THR A 146 -25.68 16.97 20.10
C THR A 146 -24.87 15.85 20.75
N ASN A 147 -24.48 16.05 22.01
CA ASN A 147 -23.74 15.09 22.86
C ASN A 147 -24.55 13.81 23.16
N SER A 148 -24.78 12.96 22.15
CA SER A 148 -25.42 11.64 22.34
C SER A 148 -25.38 10.75 21.09
N VAL A 149 -24.21 10.44 20.54
CA VAL A 149 -24.08 9.36 19.54
C VAL A 149 -23.40 8.13 20.17
N PRO A 150 -24.09 6.98 20.28
CA PRO A 150 -23.51 5.75 20.81
C PRO A 150 -22.43 5.19 19.86
N LYS A 151 -21.34 4.70 20.45
CA LYS A 151 -20.17 4.14 19.77
C LYS A 151 -20.54 2.81 19.11
N LEU A 152 -20.69 2.80 17.78
CA LEU A 152 -20.96 1.57 17.01
C LEU A 152 -19.68 0.71 16.87
N PRO A 153 -19.80 -0.63 16.90
CA PRO A 153 -18.67 -1.55 16.75
C PRO A 153 -18.14 -1.61 15.31
N PRO A 154 -16.90 -2.08 15.10
CA PRO A 154 -16.25 -2.14 13.78
C PRO A 154 -16.92 -3.17 12.86
N ILE A 155 -17.23 -2.76 11.64
CA ILE A 155 -17.93 -3.54 10.60
C ILE A 155 -16.95 -4.47 9.87
N GLN A 156 -17.29 -5.75 9.74
CA GLN A 156 -16.62 -6.70 8.85
C GLN A 156 -17.30 -6.68 7.47
N ILE A 157 -16.53 -6.44 6.41
CA ILE A 157 -17.03 -6.33 5.02
C ILE A 157 -17.02 -7.72 4.37
N LEU A 158 -18.19 -8.24 4.03
CA LEU A 158 -18.37 -9.37 3.11
C LEU A 158 -18.64 -8.83 1.69
N HIS A 159 -17.85 -9.29 0.72
CA HIS A 159 -17.97 -8.92 -0.70
C HIS A 159 -19.08 -9.76 -1.38
N PRO A 160 -20.13 -9.15 -1.98
CA PRO A 160 -21.05 -9.85 -2.86
C PRO A 160 -20.64 -9.72 -4.34
N GLU A 161 -21.00 -10.77 -5.08
CA GLU A 161 -20.79 -11.03 -6.51
C GLU A 161 -21.62 -10.09 -7.42
N PRO A 162 -21.10 -9.63 -8.57
CA PRO A 162 -21.76 -8.58 -9.35
C PRO A 162 -22.82 -9.13 -10.32
N GLU A 163 -24.07 -8.70 -10.15
CA GLU A 163 -25.15 -8.85 -11.14
C GLU A 163 -25.02 -7.85 -12.30
N GLN A 164 -25.29 -8.32 -13.52
CA GLN A 164 -25.29 -7.55 -14.77
C GLN A 164 -26.62 -6.80 -14.96
N ILE A 165 -26.55 -5.50 -15.26
CA ILE A 165 -27.70 -4.64 -15.58
C ILE A 165 -27.71 -4.35 -17.09
N PRO A 166 -28.85 -4.46 -17.81
CA PRO A 166 -28.92 -4.15 -19.24
C PRO A 166 -29.03 -2.63 -19.51
N ALA A 167 -28.51 -2.20 -20.67
CA ALA A 167 -28.44 -0.81 -21.09
C ALA A 167 -29.81 -0.24 -21.54
N PRO A 168 -30.10 1.06 -21.29
CA PRO A 168 -31.33 1.69 -21.75
C PRO A 168 -31.24 2.17 -23.21
N VAL A 169 -32.35 1.94 -23.93
CA VAL A 169 -32.65 2.42 -25.28
C VAL A 169 -33.19 3.85 -25.19
N TRP A 170 -32.69 4.76 -26.04
CA TRP A 170 -33.23 6.12 -26.19
C TRP A 170 -33.78 6.31 -27.60
N GLU A 171 -35.06 6.70 -27.69
CA GLU A 171 -35.70 7.19 -28.92
C GLU A 171 -35.45 8.69 -29.08
N GLY A 172 -35.02 9.11 -30.28
CA GLY A 172 -34.77 10.51 -30.63
C GLY A 172 -35.91 11.13 -31.40
N THR A 173 -36.24 12.39 -31.10
CA THR A 173 -37.10 13.26 -31.90
C THR A 173 -36.27 14.32 -32.62
N ASN A 174 -36.55 14.46 -33.92
CA ASN A 174 -35.88 15.35 -34.86
C ASN A 174 -36.43 16.78 -34.78
N THR A 175 -35.53 17.78 -34.85
CA THR A 175 -35.87 19.15 -35.28
C THR A 175 -34.76 19.66 -36.20
N ALA A 176 -35.15 20.11 -37.39
CA ALA A 176 -34.28 20.58 -38.45
C ALA A 176 -34.00 22.09 -38.33
N THR A 177 -32.78 22.52 -38.64
CA THR A 177 -32.41 23.92 -38.91
C THR A 177 -31.51 23.98 -40.15
N GLN A 178 -31.82 24.91 -41.05
CA GLN A 178 -31.23 25.09 -42.37
C GLN A 178 -29.78 25.60 -42.32
N THR A 179 -28.96 25.09 -43.25
CA THR A 179 -27.53 25.33 -43.40
C THR A 179 -27.28 26.40 -44.48
N LEU A 180 -26.42 27.37 -44.18
CA LEU A 180 -25.76 28.23 -45.17
C LEU A 180 -24.58 27.47 -45.78
N THR A 181 -24.62 27.29 -47.11
CA THR A 181 -23.67 26.49 -47.88
C THR A 181 -22.32 27.18 -48.01
N ALA A 182 -21.39 26.89 -47.10
CA ALA A 182 -19.98 26.81 -47.45
C ALA A 182 -19.77 25.47 -48.18
N ASP A 183 -19.00 25.47 -49.27
CA ASP A 183 -18.73 24.29 -50.09
C ASP A 183 -18.36 23.06 -49.22
N PRO A 184 -19.28 22.11 -49.02
CA PRO A 184 -19.11 21.01 -48.08
C PRO A 184 -18.15 19.93 -48.60
N ASP A 185 -17.63 20.08 -49.83
CA ASP A 185 -16.73 19.13 -50.45
C ASP A 185 -15.24 19.47 -50.30
N LEU A 186 -14.88 20.57 -49.63
CA LEU A 186 -13.50 20.82 -49.18
C LEU A 186 -13.19 19.95 -47.95
N LYS A 187 -13.16 18.64 -48.16
CA LYS A 187 -12.47 17.71 -47.27
C LYS A 187 -10.99 18.07 -47.32
N LEU A 188 -10.55 18.90 -46.37
CA LEU A 188 -9.14 19.03 -46.05
C LEU A 188 -8.67 17.66 -45.58
N THR A 189 -8.18 16.84 -46.51
CA THR A 189 -7.50 15.60 -46.18
C THR A 189 -6.28 15.98 -45.34
N PRO A 190 -6.14 15.44 -44.12
CA PRO A 190 -4.96 15.68 -43.30
C PRO A 190 -3.71 15.39 -44.14
N ILE A 191 -2.91 16.41 -44.42
CA ILE A 191 -1.67 16.23 -45.16
C ILE A 191 -0.69 15.59 -44.19
N ALA A 192 -0.34 14.33 -44.44
CA ALA A 192 0.72 13.67 -43.70
C ALA A 192 2.03 14.43 -43.92
N MET A 193 2.56 15.05 -42.87
CA MET A 193 3.86 15.71 -42.92
C MET A 193 4.96 14.69 -43.21
N LYS A 194 5.85 15.02 -44.16
CA LYS A 194 7.05 14.24 -44.41
C LYS A 194 8.00 14.38 -43.22
N VAL A 195 8.44 13.24 -42.69
CA VAL A 195 9.49 13.17 -41.66
C VAL A 195 10.78 13.77 -42.22
N ALA A 196 11.57 14.46 -41.37
CA ALA A 196 12.78 15.19 -41.73
C ALA A 196 12.62 16.42 -42.65
N ALA A 197 11.40 16.75 -43.07
CA ALA A 197 11.12 18.01 -43.75
C ALA A 197 11.07 19.19 -42.76
N SER A 198 11.40 20.37 -43.28
CA SER A 198 11.40 21.64 -42.55
C SER A 198 10.16 22.45 -42.92
N TYR A 199 9.47 22.99 -41.91
CA TYR A 199 8.22 23.72 -42.07
C TYR A 199 8.34 25.14 -41.49
N PRO A 200 7.92 26.19 -42.22
CA PRO A 200 7.95 27.56 -41.70
C PRO A 200 6.97 27.74 -40.52
N VAL A 201 7.43 28.34 -39.42
CA VAL A 201 6.62 28.54 -38.21
C VAL A 201 5.37 29.36 -38.48
N GLU A 202 5.46 30.36 -39.36
CA GLU A 202 4.35 31.24 -39.74
C GLU A 202 3.19 30.48 -40.43
N SER A 203 3.43 29.25 -40.90
CA SER A 203 2.42 28.38 -41.50
C SER A 203 1.84 27.35 -40.52
N LEU A 204 2.30 27.34 -39.27
CA LEU A 204 1.96 26.35 -38.25
C LEU A 204 1.23 27.04 -37.10
N ASP A 205 0.03 26.57 -36.80
CA ASP A 205 -0.73 27.01 -35.63
C ASP A 205 -0.41 26.08 -34.43
N HIS A 206 -0.86 24.83 -34.52
CA HIS A 206 -0.57 23.77 -33.56
C HIS A 206 -0.41 22.42 -34.28
N PHE A 207 0.13 21.43 -33.56
CA PHE A 207 0.13 20.04 -34.02
C PHE A 207 -0.74 19.18 -33.11
N ASP A 208 -1.66 18.42 -33.68
CA ASP A 208 -2.34 17.35 -32.96
C ASP A 208 -1.47 16.10 -32.99
N LEU A 209 -0.90 15.78 -31.83
CA LEU A 209 -0.06 14.60 -31.67
C LEU A 209 -0.86 13.48 -31.02
N THR A 210 -0.73 12.29 -31.60
CA THR A 210 -1.32 11.07 -31.04
C THR A 210 -0.21 10.13 -30.58
N PHE A 211 -0.24 9.78 -29.30
CA PHE A 211 0.58 8.70 -28.76
C PHE A 211 -0.30 7.46 -28.56
N SER A 212 0.11 6.36 -29.19
CA SER A 212 -0.53 5.06 -29.06
C SER A 212 0.42 4.07 -28.39
N TYR A 213 -0.10 3.35 -27.41
CA TYR A 213 0.59 2.32 -26.65
C TYR A 213 -0.21 1.03 -26.68
N GLU A 214 0.47 -0.09 -26.88
CA GLU A 214 -0.13 -1.42 -26.82
C GLU A 214 0.73 -2.35 -25.95
N MET A 215 0.07 -3.06 -25.02
CA MET A 215 0.70 -4.12 -24.24
C MET A 215 0.26 -5.49 -24.75
N THR A 216 1.24 -6.28 -25.20
CA THR A 216 1.03 -7.66 -25.63
C THR A 216 1.76 -8.63 -24.71
N GLY A 217 1.08 -9.69 -24.29
CA GLY A 217 1.66 -10.83 -23.59
C GLY A 217 1.42 -12.12 -24.38
N ASP A 218 2.34 -13.07 -24.24
CA ASP A 218 2.22 -14.45 -24.75
C ASP A 218 1.17 -15.27 -23.97
N LYS A 219 0.78 -14.78 -22.80
CA LYS A 219 -0.28 -15.32 -21.93
C LYS A 219 -1.42 -14.30 -21.74
N PRO A 220 -2.64 -14.77 -21.47
CA PRO A 220 -3.77 -13.88 -21.20
C PRO A 220 -3.53 -13.01 -19.95
N ILE A 221 -3.81 -11.71 -20.10
CA ILE A 221 -3.79 -10.70 -19.04
C ILE A 221 -5.24 -10.47 -18.61
N THR A 222 -5.53 -10.54 -17.31
CA THR A 222 -6.91 -10.50 -16.79
C THR A 222 -7.36 -9.10 -16.36
N ARG A 223 -6.43 -8.25 -15.93
CA ARG A 223 -6.69 -6.83 -15.64
C ARG A 223 -5.51 -6.01 -16.12
N GLU A 224 -5.79 -4.90 -16.79
CA GLU A 224 -4.76 -4.00 -17.31
C GLU A 224 -5.22 -2.56 -17.22
N PHE A 225 -4.35 -1.72 -16.67
CA PHE A 225 -4.45 -0.28 -16.77
C PHE A 225 -3.07 0.34 -16.90
N SER A 226 -3.00 1.38 -17.72
CA SER A 226 -1.79 2.13 -17.98
C SER A 226 -1.99 3.58 -17.54
N GLU A 227 -1.07 4.09 -16.71
CA GLU A 227 -1.00 5.51 -16.40
C GLU A 227 -0.06 6.18 -17.40
N ILE A 228 -0.58 7.08 -18.24
CA ILE A 228 0.18 7.75 -19.32
C ILE A 228 0.28 9.23 -19.00
N GLY A 229 1.49 9.78 -19.02
CA GLY A 229 1.74 11.23 -18.95
C GLY A 229 2.61 11.68 -20.11
N ILE A 230 2.33 12.87 -20.65
CA ILE A 230 3.12 13.47 -21.74
C ILE A 230 3.77 14.77 -21.25
N THR A 231 5.09 14.84 -21.39
CA THR A 231 5.90 16.00 -21.01
C THR A 231 6.76 16.46 -22.18
N ALA A 232 7.01 17.75 -22.30
CA ALA A 232 7.96 18.33 -23.24
C ALA A 232 9.15 18.93 -22.50
N PHE A 233 10.35 18.73 -23.04
CA PHE A 233 11.59 19.33 -22.55
C PHE A 233 12.18 20.21 -23.64
N LEU A 234 12.27 21.51 -23.39
CA LEU A 234 12.92 22.46 -24.28
C LEU A 234 14.37 22.65 -23.84
N ASN A 235 15.31 22.20 -24.68
CA ASN A 235 16.73 22.18 -24.39
C ASN A 235 17.51 22.97 -25.44
N ALA A 236 18.61 23.61 -25.05
CA ALA A 236 19.59 24.12 -25.99
C ALA A 236 21.00 24.03 -25.40
N PRO A 237 22.06 24.00 -26.24
CA PRO A 237 23.44 23.94 -25.77
C PRO A 237 23.74 25.07 -24.76
N GLY A 238 24.25 24.71 -23.59
CA GLY A 238 24.56 25.66 -22.51
C GLY A 238 23.35 26.18 -21.72
N LEU A 239 22.13 25.70 -21.99
CA LEU A 239 20.91 26.12 -21.31
C LEU A 239 20.32 24.99 -20.45
N THR A 240 19.76 25.34 -19.30
CA THR A 240 18.96 24.42 -18.49
C THR A 240 17.67 24.06 -19.21
N ALA A 241 17.33 22.78 -19.22
CA ALA A 241 16.08 22.26 -19.77
C ALA A 241 14.85 22.88 -19.11
N GLN A 242 13.92 23.40 -19.91
CA GLN A 242 12.59 23.82 -19.43
C GLN A 242 11.59 22.69 -19.63
N THR A 243 10.75 22.42 -18.63
CA THR A 243 9.79 21.30 -18.65
C THR A 243 8.36 21.80 -18.75
N PHE A 244 7.57 21.19 -19.63
CA PHE A 244 6.17 21.50 -19.88
C PHE A 244 5.34 20.23 -19.80
N VAL A 245 4.17 20.29 -19.15
CA VAL A 245 3.22 19.16 -19.14
C VAL A 245 2.26 19.36 -20.31
N LEU A 246 2.35 18.51 -21.34
CA LEU A 246 1.48 18.59 -22.52
C LEU A 246 0.17 17.86 -22.30
N ALA A 247 0.22 16.71 -21.62
CA ALA A 247 -0.96 16.00 -21.18
C ALA A 247 -0.74 15.48 -19.76
N PRO A 248 -1.65 15.79 -18.81
CA PRO A 248 -1.54 15.31 -17.44
C PRO A 248 -1.63 13.78 -17.41
N LYS A 249 -1.15 13.19 -16.31
CA LYS A 249 -1.21 11.74 -16.13
C LYS A 249 -2.67 11.26 -16.16
N LYS A 250 -2.94 10.30 -17.03
CA LYS A 250 -4.26 9.71 -17.23
C LYS A 250 -4.17 8.19 -17.14
N THR A 251 -5.02 7.59 -16.32
CA THR A 251 -5.18 6.14 -16.27
C THR A 251 -6.14 5.70 -17.36
N ILE A 252 -5.69 4.80 -18.24
CA ILE A 252 -6.48 4.22 -19.32
C ILE A 252 -6.50 2.71 -19.10
N GLY A 253 -7.71 2.13 -19.07
CA GLY A 253 -7.89 0.67 -18.97
C GLY A 253 -7.85 0.00 -20.35
N GLY A 254 -7.45 -1.27 -20.37
CA GLY A 254 -7.38 -2.08 -21.59
C GLY A 254 -5.98 -2.18 -22.20
N ARG A 255 -5.86 -3.00 -23.25
CA ARG A 255 -4.58 -3.39 -23.89
C ARG A 255 -3.97 -2.31 -24.78
N THR A 256 -4.83 -1.45 -25.31
CA THR A 256 -4.45 -0.36 -26.20
C THR A 256 -4.85 0.95 -25.55
N ALA A 257 -3.92 1.88 -25.43
CA ALA A 257 -4.15 3.20 -24.89
C ALA A 257 -3.72 4.24 -25.92
N THR A 258 -4.62 5.18 -26.21
CA THR A 258 -4.34 6.27 -27.14
C THR A 258 -4.65 7.60 -26.46
N ILE A 259 -3.73 8.55 -26.59
CA ILE A 259 -3.90 9.92 -26.12
C ILE A 259 -3.55 10.89 -27.25
N THR A 260 -4.47 11.80 -27.53
CA THR A 260 -4.25 12.92 -28.45
C THR A 260 -4.09 14.19 -27.64
N PHE A 261 -3.09 15.00 -27.98
CA PHE A 261 -2.81 16.26 -27.29
C PHE A 261 -2.28 17.30 -28.28
N PRO A 262 -2.64 18.58 -28.11
CA PRO A 262 -2.13 19.65 -28.96
C PRO A 262 -0.70 20.02 -28.53
N LEU A 263 0.13 20.33 -29.51
CA LEU A 263 1.45 20.93 -29.35
C LEU A 263 1.44 22.31 -30.00
N ASP A 264 1.21 23.34 -29.18
CA ASP A 264 1.27 24.75 -29.59
C ASP A 264 2.73 25.15 -29.79
N ILE A 265 3.14 25.29 -31.04
CA ILE A 265 4.50 25.67 -31.40
C ILE A 265 4.77 27.14 -31.10
N GLY A 266 3.76 28.01 -31.28
CA GLY A 266 3.85 29.43 -30.98
C GLY A 266 4.26 29.68 -29.52
N LEU A 267 3.72 28.90 -28.59
CA LEU A 267 4.11 28.94 -27.17
C LEU A 267 5.61 28.70 -26.97
N PHE A 268 6.20 27.69 -27.64
CA PHE A 268 7.63 27.40 -27.49
C PHE A 268 8.50 28.49 -28.11
N TYR A 269 8.10 29.08 -29.23
CA TYR A 269 8.82 30.23 -29.81
C TYR A 269 8.76 31.47 -28.92
N ALA A 270 7.61 31.75 -28.28
CA ALA A 270 7.50 32.83 -27.32
C ALA A 270 8.44 32.61 -26.10
N VAL A 271 8.59 31.36 -25.64
CA VAL A 271 9.55 31.01 -24.58
C VAL A 271 10.98 31.18 -25.06
N ILE A 272 11.31 30.73 -26.27
CA ILE A 272 12.64 30.90 -26.88
C ILE A 272 12.99 32.39 -26.97
N GLU A 273 12.08 33.22 -27.51
CA GLU A 273 12.29 34.66 -27.64
C GLU A 273 12.54 35.32 -26.28
N ALA A 274 11.77 34.95 -25.25
CA ALA A 274 11.99 35.44 -23.89
C ALA A 274 13.39 35.05 -23.36
N ILE A 275 13.83 33.82 -23.59
CA ILE A 275 15.17 33.34 -23.19
C ILE A 275 16.27 34.08 -23.95
N GLU A 276 16.09 34.34 -25.25
CA GLU A 276 17.06 35.06 -26.07
C GLU A 276 17.16 36.53 -25.69
N LYS A 277 16.03 37.17 -25.35
CA LYS A 277 15.99 38.58 -24.91
C LYS A 277 16.76 38.83 -23.61
N GLU A 278 16.81 37.85 -22.72
CA GLU A 278 17.55 37.94 -21.46
C GLU A 278 19.07 37.72 -21.64
N ARG A 279 19.54 37.40 -22.84
CA ARG A 279 20.95 37.07 -23.11
C ARG A 279 21.60 37.99 -24.14
N PRO A 280 22.93 38.21 -24.03
CA PRO A 280 23.68 38.88 -25.09
C PRO A 280 23.69 38.03 -26.37
N ALA A 281 23.51 38.70 -27.51
CA ALA A 281 23.35 38.08 -28.84
C ALA A 281 24.49 37.14 -29.26
N THR A 282 25.67 37.26 -28.65
CA THR A 282 26.84 36.41 -28.93
C THR A 282 26.70 34.97 -28.44
N ASN A 283 25.75 34.68 -27.54
CA ASN A 283 25.54 33.35 -26.94
C ASN A 283 24.19 32.72 -27.29
N THR A 284 23.55 33.18 -28.37
CA THR A 284 22.25 32.64 -28.80
C THR A 284 22.46 31.33 -29.56
N PRO A 285 21.89 30.20 -29.11
CA PRO A 285 21.99 28.93 -29.83
C PRO A 285 21.31 29.02 -31.20
N SER A 286 21.85 28.31 -32.20
CA SER A 286 21.29 28.31 -33.56
C SER A 286 20.00 27.49 -33.68
N PHE A 287 19.74 26.60 -32.73
CA PHE A 287 18.53 25.79 -32.64
C PHE A 287 18.25 25.37 -31.19
N TYR A 288 16.99 25.01 -30.94
CA TYR A 288 16.51 24.41 -29.71
C TYR A 288 16.00 23.01 -30.02
N ASN A 289 16.21 22.08 -29.09
CA ASN A 289 15.66 20.73 -29.16
C ASN A 289 14.45 20.64 -28.24
N LEU A 290 13.28 20.42 -28.82
CA LEU A 290 12.05 20.13 -28.11
C LEU A 290 11.86 18.60 -28.07
N LEU A 291 11.98 18.02 -26.88
CA LEU A 291 11.83 16.58 -26.65
C LEU A 291 10.45 16.32 -26.03
N VAL A 292 9.53 15.80 -26.82
CA VAL A 292 8.23 15.33 -26.33
C VAL A 292 8.39 13.89 -25.84
N ARG A 293 7.97 13.62 -24.62
CA ARG A 293 8.20 12.37 -23.92
C ARG A 293 6.91 11.82 -23.37
N ALA A 294 6.58 10.60 -23.78
CA ALA A 294 5.53 9.79 -23.20
C ALA A 294 6.12 8.87 -22.14
N GLU A 295 5.59 8.95 -20.92
CA GLU A 295 5.89 8.02 -19.84
C GLU A 295 4.63 7.20 -19.55
N VAL A 296 4.77 5.88 -19.67
CA VAL A 296 3.69 4.91 -19.44
C VAL A 296 4.09 4.06 -18.25
N LYS A 297 3.23 3.99 -17.22
CA LYS A 297 3.32 3.00 -16.15
C LYS A 297 2.22 1.98 -16.35
N GLY A 298 2.60 0.83 -16.90
CA GLY A 298 1.69 -0.29 -17.12
C GLY A 298 1.56 -1.12 -15.85
N ASN A 299 0.32 -1.37 -15.41
CA ASN A 299 0.02 -2.32 -14.35
C ASN A 299 -0.96 -3.35 -14.91
N ALA A 300 -0.55 -4.61 -14.84
CA ALA A 300 -1.34 -5.72 -15.33
C ALA A 300 -1.37 -6.87 -14.32
N GLN A 301 -2.40 -7.70 -14.39
CA GLN A 301 -2.53 -8.91 -13.58
C GLN A 301 -2.63 -10.11 -14.50
N SER A 302 -1.86 -11.15 -14.18
CA SER A 302 -1.84 -12.43 -14.90
C SER A 302 -1.98 -13.60 -13.92
N ALA A 303 -2.19 -14.81 -14.43
CA ALA A 303 -2.17 -16.02 -13.61
C ALA A 303 -0.82 -16.27 -12.91
N PHE A 304 0.26 -15.63 -13.39
CA PHE A 304 1.62 -15.77 -12.88
C PHE A 304 2.02 -14.65 -11.91
N GLY A 305 1.13 -13.68 -11.67
CA GLY A 305 1.35 -12.57 -10.75
C GLY A 305 1.04 -11.20 -11.36
N ASN A 306 1.31 -10.17 -10.56
CA ASN A 306 1.17 -8.77 -10.97
C ASN A 306 2.39 -8.33 -11.78
N ILE A 307 2.13 -7.61 -12.86
CA ILE A 307 3.11 -6.99 -13.74
C ILE A 307 3.03 -5.49 -13.44
N SER A 308 4.15 -4.89 -13.08
CA SER A 308 4.29 -3.44 -12.98
C SER A 308 5.56 -3.06 -13.69
N ASP A 309 5.43 -2.36 -14.81
CA ASP A 309 6.57 -1.93 -15.61
C ASP A 309 6.39 -0.50 -16.14
N SER A 310 7.49 0.16 -16.44
CA SER A 310 7.51 1.49 -17.04
C SER A 310 8.07 1.46 -18.45
N PHE A 311 7.41 2.16 -19.35
CA PHE A 311 7.80 2.36 -20.73
C PHE A 311 7.95 3.86 -21.01
N ARG A 312 8.93 4.19 -21.86
CA ARG A 312 9.26 5.57 -22.20
C ARG A 312 9.47 5.67 -23.70
N SER A 313 8.82 6.65 -24.31
CA SER A 313 8.99 6.97 -25.73
C SER A 313 9.26 8.45 -25.89
N ASP A 314 10.26 8.78 -26.71
CA ASP A 314 10.75 10.14 -26.91
C ASP A 314 10.59 10.53 -28.40
N LEU A 315 10.09 11.73 -28.65
CA LEU A 315 9.90 12.36 -29.94
C LEU A 315 10.68 13.67 -29.95
N SER A 316 11.66 13.79 -30.85
CA SER A 316 12.54 14.96 -30.90
C SER A 316 12.15 15.87 -32.05
N ILE A 317 12.01 17.16 -31.76
CA ILE A 317 11.66 18.22 -32.70
C ILE A 317 12.76 19.28 -32.61
N LYS A 318 13.36 19.62 -33.74
CA LYS A 318 14.36 20.69 -33.82
C LYS A 318 13.65 21.99 -34.18
N LEU A 319 13.79 22.99 -33.32
CA LEU A 319 13.23 24.33 -33.48
C LEU A 319 14.35 25.29 -33.88
N GLU A 320 14.32 25.78 -35.11
CA GLU A 320 15.19 26.85 -35.61
C GLU A 320 14.37 28.15 -35.67
N ARG A 321 15.00 29.34 -35.73
CA ARG A 321 14.32 30.64 -35.58
C ARG A 321 13.02 30.83 -36.38
N LYS A 322 12.90 30.21 -37.55
CA LYS A 322 11.71 30.31 -38.41
C LYS A 322 11.23 28.96 -38.93
N ASN A 323 11.86 27.87 -38.52
CA ASN A 323 11.62 26.56 -39.09
C ASN A 323 11.50 25.49 -38.00
N VAL A 324 10.55 24.59 -38.19
CA VAL A 324 10.39 23.38 -37.38
C VAL A 324 10.81 22.18 -38.21
N GLN A 325 11.71 21.36 -37.69
CA GLN A 325 12.12 20.11 -38.32
C GLN A 325 11.83 18.92 -37.41
N TRP A 326 11.05 17.97 -37.91
CA TRP A 326 10.78 16.70 -37.23
C TRP A 326 11.97 15.77 -37.38
N LEU A 327 12.51 15.30 -36.26
CA LEU A 327 13.49 14.21 -36.29
C LEU A 327 12.76 12.87 -36.40
N GLU A 328 13.46 11.87 -36.91
CA GLU A 328 12.92 10.54 -37.16
C GLU A 328 12.25 9.97 -35.89
N VAL A 329 10.96 9.60 -36.01
CA VAL A 329 10.23 8.92 -34.96
C VAL A 329 10.57 7.44 -35.05
N ARG A 330 11.27 6.92 -34.04
CA ARG A 330 11.52 5.49 -33.94
C ARG A 330 10.51 4.85 -33.00
N PRO A 331 9.69 3.89 -33.47
CA PRO A 331 8.83 3.15 -32.56
C PRO A 331 9.71 2.46 -31.52
N ALA A 332 9.48 2.79 -30.25
CA ALA A 332 10.18 2.15 -29.15
C ALA A 332 9.42 0.89 -28.74
N THR A 333 10.14 -0.23 -28.64
CA THR A 333 9.61 -1.49 -28.12
C THR A 333 10.42 -1.90 -26.89
N LYS A 334 9.74 -2.32 -25.82
CA LYS A 334 10.39 -2.84 -24.62
C LYS A 334 9.86 -4.24 -24.35
N THR A 335 10.76 -5.22 -24.30
CA THR A 335 10.43 -6.60 -23.92
C THR A 335 10.71 -6.83 -22.44
N GLY A 336 9.78 -7.49 -21.74
CA GLY A 336 9.93 -7.90 -20.35
C GLY A 336 9.63 -9.38 -20.16
N PHE A 337 10.09 -9.96 -19.05
CA PHE A 337 9.83 -11.36 -18.70
C PHE A 337 9.35 -11.47 -17.26
N ILE A 338 8.31 -12.26 -17.04
CA ILE A 338 7.89 -12.68 -15.71
C ILE A 338 8.56 -14.03 -15.46
N LYS A 339 9.34 -14.13 -14.39
CA LYS A 339 9.89 -15.43 -13.99
C LYS A 339 8.76 -16.28 -13.43
N GLU A 340 8.38 -17.30 -14.18
CA GLU A 340 7.48 -18.34 -13.68
C GLU A 340 8.23 -19.17 -12.63
N ASN A 341 7.85 -19.00 -11.36
CA ASN A 341 8.35 -19.84 -10.29
C ASN A 341 7.62 -21.19 -10.33
N THR A 342 8.05 -22.09 -11.22
CA THR A 342 7.59 -23.47 -11.17
C THR A 342 8.23 -24.16 -9.98
N LEU A 343 7.41 -24.72 -9.08
CA LEU A 343 7.89 -25.64 -8.05
C LEU A 343 8.36 -26.93 -8.75
N VAL A 344 9.61 -26.96 -9.18
CA VAL A 344 10.21 -28.18 -9.73
C VAL A 344 10.42 -29.12 -8.53
N PRO A 345 9.72 -30.27 -8.45
CA PRO A 345 9.94 -31.20 -7.37
C PRO A 345 11.39 -31.66 -7.43
N ASN A 346 12.18 -31.22 -6.45
CA ASN A 346 13.60 -31.51 -6.41
C ASN A 346 13.80 -33.02 -6.22
N ARG A 347 14.03 -33.74 -7.32
CA ARG A 347 14.18 -35.21 -7.37
C ARG A 347 15.20 -35.74 -6.35
N ARG A 348 16.19 -34.92 -5.98
CA ARG A 348 17.22 -35.24 -4.97
C ARG A 348 16.66 -35.33 -3.54
N THR A 349 15.61 -34.58 -3.20
CA THR A 349 14.99 -34.64 -1.86
C THR A 349 14.31 -35.98 -1.57
N ARG A 350 13.86 -36.70 -2.61
CA ARG A 350 13.29 -38.06 -2.46
C ARG A 350 14.34 -39.05 -1.97
N ILE A 351 15.57 -38.95 -2.49
CA ILE A 351 16.70 -39.80 -2.09
C ILE A 351 17.14 -39.46 -0.66
N ILE A 352 17.20 -38.16 -0.31
CA ILE A 352 17.61 -37.70 1.03
C ILE A 352 16.62 -38.18 2.12
N ARG A 353 15.31 -38.19 1.83
CA ARG A 353 14.29 -38.68 2.78
C ARG A 353 14.46 -40.16 3.12
N PHE A 354 14.77 -41.02 2.14
CA PHE A 354 15.04 -42.44 2.40
C PHE A 354 16.32 -42.66 3.21
N SER A 355 17.37 -41.87 2.99
CA SER A 355 18.61 -41.99 3.78
C SER A 355 18.42 -41.58 5.25
N PHE A 356 17.61 -40.57 5.54
CA PHE A 356 17.35 -40.15 6.93
C PHE A 356 16.56 -41.21 7.72
N SER A 357 15.62 -41.91 7.08
CA SER A 357 14.86 -43.00 7.72
C SER A 357 15.78 -44.13 8.19
N GLY A 358 16.78 -44.49 7.36
CA GLY A 358 17.75 -45.54 7.69
C GLY A 358 18.61 -45.19 8.91
N VAL A 359 19.11 -43.94 8.97
CA VAL A 359 19.93 -43.47 10.10
C VAL A 359 19.12 -43.44 11.39
N LEU A 360 17.87 -42.95 11.36
CA LEU A 360 17.02 -42.92 12.55
C LEU A 360 16.74 -44.32 13.10
N GLY A 361 16.52 -45.30 12.22
CA GLY A 361 16.33 -46.70 12.59
C GLY A 361 17.53 -47.29 13.33
N LEU A 362 18.75 -47.00 12.86
CA LEU A 362 19.98 -47.46 13.52
C LEU A 362 20.18 -46.83 14.90
N VAL A 363 19.89 -45.54 15.05
CA VAL A 363 19.97 -44.85 16.35
C VAL A 363 18.98 -45.44 17.36
N ALA A 364 17.74 -45.71 16.93
CA ALA A 364 16.72 -46.32 17.79
C ALA A 364 17.13 -47.73 18.27
N LEU A 365 17.78 -48.52 17.41
CA LEU A 365 18.33 -49.83 17.77
C LEU A 365 19.46 -49.71 18.80
N ALA A 366 20.39 -48.78 18.61
CA ALA A 366 21.49 -48.55 19.55
C ALA A 366 21.00 -48.13 20.95
N ILE A 367 20.02 -47.22 21.03
CA ILE A 367 19.41 -46.78 22.29
C ILE A 367 18.71 -47.97 22.98
N SER A 368 17.96 -48.76 22.21
CA SER A 368 17.25 -49.93 22.73
C SER A 368 18.21 -50.98 23.29
N TYR A 369 19.33 -51.23 22.60
CA TYR A 369 20.41 -52.11 23.06
C TYR A 369 21.08 -51.59 24.35
N GLY A 370 21.44 -50.30 24.38
CA GLY A 370 22.05 -49.69 25.57
C GLY A 370 21.13 -49.73 26.79
N THR A 371 19.83 -49.47 26.60
CA THR A 371 18.84 -49.50 27.68
C THR A 371 18.65 -50.90 28.25
N TRP A 372 18.61 -51.93 27.38
CA TRP A 372 18.56 -53.33 27.79
C TRP A 372 19.80 -53.75 28.60
N HIS A 373 20.98 -53.36 28.12
CA HIS A 373 22.26 -53.67 28.77
C HIS A 373 22.37 -53.01 30.15
N TYR A 374 21.99 -51.73 30.25
CA TYR A 374 21.98 -50.99 31.51
C TYR A 374 21.05 -51.62 32.56
N ARG A 375 19.82 -51.99 32.15
CA ARG A 375 18.87 -52.67 33.05
C ARG A 375 19.36 -54.03 33.53
N ARG A 376 20.15 -54.74 32.73
CA ARG A 376 20.72 -56.04 33.10
C ARG A 376 21.79 -55.89 34.18
N ILE A 377 22.65 -54.87 34.09
CA ILE A 377 23.71 -54.60 35.07
C ILE A 377 23.15 -54.12 36.42
N GLN A 378 22.10 -53.32 36.43
CA GLN A 378 21.53 -52.80 37.68
C GLN A 378 20.77 -53.84 38.53
N ARG A 379 20.48 -55.04 38.00
CA ARG A 379 19.71 -56.07 38.74
C ARG A 379 20.54 -56.87 39.75
N THR A 380 21.87 -56.72 39.79
CA THR A 380 22.72 -57.66 40.54
C THR A 380 23.16 -57.24 41.95
N GLN A 381 22.87 -56.04 42.45
CA GLN A 381 23.33 -55.64 43.81
C GLN A 381 22.40 -54.63 44.51
N THR A 382 21.18 -55.03 44.89
CA THR A 382 20.48 -54.34 45.98
C THR A 382 20.72 -55.14 47.25
N SER A 383 21.49 -54.60 48.19
CA SER A 383 21.68 -55.23 49.49
C SER A 383 20.33 -55.32 50.20
N HIS A 384 20.12 -56.35 51.03
CA HIS A 384 18.87 -56.52 51.79
C HIS A 384 18.53 -55.26 52.60
N LEU A 385 19.55 -54.57 53.13
CA LEU A 385 19.42 -53.30 53.85
C LEU A 385 18.83 -52.17 52.99
N ASP A 386 19.25 -52.05 51.72
CA ASP A 386 18.68 -51.02 50.82
C ASP A 386 17.21 -51.30 50.51
N THR A 387 16.82 -52.58 50.47
CA THR A 387 15.42 -52.94 50.25
C THR A 387 14.54 -52.63 51.45
N GLU A 388 15.06 -52.83 52.68
CA GLU A 388 14.38 -52.42 53.90
C GLU A 388 14.32 -50.91 54.03
N ALA A 389 15.42 -50.19 53.78
CA ALA A 389 15.45 -48.74 53.78
C ALA A 389 14.45 -48.15 52.76
N ARG A 390 14.33 -48.73 51.56
CA ARG A 390 13.31 -48.34 50.56
C ARG A 390 11.88 -48.61 51.03
N ARG A 391 11.62 -49.74 51.70
CA ARG A 391 10.31 -50.05 52.27
C ARG A 391 9.94 -49.04 53.36
N MET A 392 10.89 -48.69 54.23
CA MET A 392 10.69 -47.71 55.29
C MET A 392 10.51 -46.29 54.75
N LYS A 393 11.30 -45.89 53.74
CA LYS A 393 11.11 -44.62 53.01
C LYS A 393 9.72 -44.53 52.38
N LYS A 394 9.21 -45.63 51.83
CA LYS A 394 7.86 -45.66 51.27
C LYS A 394 6.78 -45.60 52.36
N LYS A 395 6.97 -46.28 53.49
CA LYS A 395 6.02 -46.35 54.60
C LYS A 395 5.92 -45.03 55.39
N HIS A 396 7.04 -44.30 55.54
CA HIS A 396 7.14 -43.07 56.34
C HIS A 396 7.62 -41.86 55.52
N LYS A 397 7.20 -41.78 54.25
CA LYS A 397 7.67 -40.80 53.26
C LYS A 397 7.57 -39.33 53.72
N GLU A 398 6.58 -39.02 54.54
CA GLU A 398 6.29 -37.65 54.96
C GLU A 398 7.20 -37.15 56.10
N ILE A 399 7.84 -38.07 56.83
CA ILE A 399 8.63 -37.77 58.03
C ILE A 399 10.13 -38.02 57.81
N LEU A 400 10.50 -38.91 56.89
CA LEU A 400 11.90 -39.23 56.57
C LEU A 400 12.52 -38.22 55.60
N VAL A 401 13.64 -37.62 56.00
CA VAL A 401 14.45 -36.71 55.18
C VAL A 401 15.83 -37.34 54.95
N GLU A 402 16.19 -37.57 53.69
CA GLU A 402 17.53 -38.05 53.33
C GLU A 402 18.55 -36.92 53.46
N VAL A 403 19.65 -37.20 54.15
CA VAL A 403 20.78 -36.27 54.32
C VAL A 403 22.08 -36.94 53.91
N GLU A 404 22.99 -36.16 53.33
CA GLU A 404 24.32 -36.66 52.91
C GLU A 404 25.19 -37.03 54.11
N SER A 405 25.07 -36.28 55.22
CA SER A 405 25.75 -36.58 56.47
C SER A 405 24.92 -36.11 57.65
N LEU A 406 24.90 -36.87 58.75
CA LEU A 406 24.23 -36.44 59.98
C LEU A 406 24.96 -35.23 60.61
N PRO A 407 24.22 -34.29 61.26
CA PRO A 407 24.86 -33.17 61.94
C PRO A 407 25.83 -33.68 63.02
N PRO A 408 27.02 -33.07 63.17
CA PRO A 408 28.00 -33.50 64.17
C PRO A 408 27.39 -33.42 65.59
N LEU A 409 27.84 -34.30 66.48
CA LEU A 409 27.41 -34.31 67.88
C LEU A 409 27.97 -33.06 68.59
N ALA A 410 27.11 -32.28 69.24
CA ALA A 410 27.58 -31.19 70.10
C ALA A 410 28.18 -31.78 71.39
N ASN A 411 29.18 -31.11 71.99
CA ASN A 411 29.98 -31.60 73.13
C ASN A 411 29.18 -31.92 74.43
N GLN A 412 27.85 -31.78 74.44
CA GLN A 412 26.96 -32.04 75.58
C GLN A 412 25.64 -32.73 75.17
N GLU A 413 25.59 -33.36 73.98
CA GLU A 413 24.37 -33.99 73.46
C GLU A 413 24.18 -35.41 74.03
N GLN A 414 23.03 -35.65 74.67
CA GLN A 414 22.63 -36.94 75.20
C GLN A 414 22.08 -37.81 74.06
N VAL A 415 22.76 -38.92 73.75
CA VAL A 415 22.32 -39.87 72.71
C VAL A 415 21.44 -40.95 73.33
N VAL A 416 20.22 -41.09 72.84
CA VAL A 416 19.27 -42.15 73.21
C VAL A 416 19.17 -43.14 72.05
N SER A 417 19.68 -44.36 72.25
CA SER A 417 19.59 -45.42 71.24
C SER A 417 18.22 -46.09 71.31
N LEU A 418 17.51 -46.16 70.17
CA LEU A 418 16.21 -46.83 70.06
C LEU A 418 16.34 -48.23 69.46
N GLY A 419 15.44 -49.13 69.81
CA GLY A 419 15.49 -50.54 69.40
C GLY A 419 14.91 -50.80 68.01
N SER A 420 14.06 -49.89 67.51
CA SER A 420 13.43 -49.98 66.19
C SER A 420 13.26 -48.63 65.52
N LEU A 421 13.13 -48.64 64.19
CA LEU A 421 12.80 -47.42 63.44
C LEU A 421 11.40 -46.91 63.79
N GLU A 422 10.45 -47.79 64.05
CA GLU A 422 9.09 -47.42 64.48
C GLU A 422 9.08 -46.60 65.78
N GLU A 423 9.94 -46.93 66.74
CA GLU A 423 10.12 -46.12 67.96
C GLU A 423 10.66 -44.73 67.64
N LEU A 424 11.63 -44.65 66.72
CA LEU A 424 12.20 -43.37 66.29
C LEU A 424 11.14 -42.51 65.56
N VAL A 425 10.30 -43.11 64.72
CA VAL A 425 9.21 -42.40 64.04
C VAL A 425 8.18 -41.91 65.06
N LYS A 426 7.83 -42.70 66.07
CA LYS A 426 6.92 -42.25 67.15
C LYS A 426 7.51 -41.08 67.94
N ALA A 427 8.80 -41.12 68.24
CA ALA A 427 9.50 -40.00 68.88
C ALA A 427 9.48 -38.75 67.99
N ALA A 428 9.80 -38.88 66.70
CA ALA A 428 9.70 -37.80 65.72
C ALA A 428 8.31 -37.17 65.65
N ASP A 429 7.26 -37.98 65.61
CA ASP A 429 5.87 -37.53 65.52
C ASP A 429 5.44 -36.77 66.79
N ALA A 430 5.79 -37.28 67.98
CA ALA A 430 5.55 -36.60 69.25
C ALA A 430 6.29 -35.25 69.36
N LEU A 431 7.47 -35.15 68.74
CA LEU A 431 8.31 -33.95 68.74
C LEU A 431 8.00 -33.00 67.57
N LEU A 432 7.16 -33.42 66.62
CA LEU A 432 6.93 -32.73 65.34
C LEU A 432 8.23 -32.41 64.60
N LYS A 433 9.18 -33.36 64.57
CA LYS A 433 10.48 -33.24 63.90
C LYS A 433 10.67 -34.31 62.83
N PRO A 434 11.37 -34.02 61.72
CA PRO A 434 11.69 -35.03 60.72
C PRO A 434 12.73 -36.04 61.24
N VAL A 435 12.69 -37.26 60.70
CA VAL A 435 13.73 -38.27 60.90
C VAL A 435 14.78 -38.10 59.80
N LEU A 436 16.00 -37.74 60.18
CA LEU A 436 17.13 -37.64 59.27
C LEU A 436 17.67 -39.05 58.98
N HIS A 437 17.80 -39.40 57.70
CA HIS A 437 18.32 -40.68 57.24
C HIS A 437 19.64 -40.48 56.50
N GLU A 438 20.69 -41.12 56.99
CA GLU A 438 22.00 -41.19 56.35
C GLU A 438 22.25 -42.63 55.88
N ALA A 439 22.49 -42.77 54.57
CA ALA A 439 22.76 -44.05 53.94
C ALA A 439 24.26 -44.25 53.72
N CYS A 440 24.87 -45.12 54.53
CA CYS A 440 26.23 -45.58 54.34
C CYS A 440 26.23 -47.00 53.75
N PRO A 441 27.22 -47.38 52.93
CA PRO A 441 27.34 -48.76 52.44
C PRO A 441 27.32 -49.77 53.60
N GLY A 442 26.27 -50.59 53.68
CA GLY A 442 26.10 -51.60 54.73
C GLY A 442 25.56 -51.10 56.08
N LYS A 443 25.20 -49.81 56.20
CA LYS A 443 24.67 -49.22 57.43
C LYS A 443 23.73 -48.05 57.14
N HIS A 444 22.51 -48.09 57.65
CA HIS A 444 21.60 -46.94 57.62
C HIS A 444 21.44 -46.38 59.02
N THR A 445 21.74 -45.09 59.19
CA THR A 445 21.55 -44.38 60.45
C THR A 445 20.36 -43.45 60.33
N TYR A 446 19.46 -43.51 61.31
CA TYR A 446 18.30 -42.65 61.40
C TYR A 446 18.39 -41.86 62.69
N CYS A 447 18.16 -40.55 62.66
CA CYS A 447 18.16 -39.75 63.88
C CYS A 447 17.09 -38.66 63.92
N VAL A 448 16.73 -38.27 65.13
CA VAL A 448 15.86 -37.13 65.44
C VAL A 448 16.55 -36.32 66.54
N THR A 449 16.68 -35.02 66.33
CA THR A 449 17.33 -34.09 67.28
C THR A 449 16.30 -33.23 67.99
N ASP A 450 16.31 -33.22 69.32
CA ASP A 450 15.47 -32.38 70.17
C ASP A 450 16.29 -31.73 71.28
N GLY A 451 16.61 -30.44 71.11
CA GLY A 451 17.49 -29.70 72.00
C GLY A 451 18.86 -30.37 72.15
N ASN A 452 19.17 -30.81 73.38
CA ASN A 452 20.40 -31.53 73.69
C ASN A 452 20.23 -33.06 73.66
N THR A 453 19.13 -33.59 73.14
CA THR A 453 18.87 -35.04 73.07
C THR A 453 18.80 -35.52 71.62
N ARG A 454 19.54 -36.58 71.29
CA ARG A 454 19.54 -37.22 69.96
C ARG A 454 19.02 -38.63 70.05
N TYR A 455 17.88 -38.88 69.43
CA TYR A 455 17.35 -40.23 69.28
C TYR A 455 17.97 -40.86 68.04
N VAL A 456 18.59 -42.04 68.16
CA VAL A 456 19.29 -42.70 67.05
C VAL A 456 18.83 -44.14 66.92
N TYR A 457 18.51 -44.56 65.70
CA TYR A 457 18.34 -45.96 65.32
C TYR A 457 19.32 -46.30 64.21
N THR A 458 20.05 -47.39 64.37
CA THR A 458 21.01 -47.87 63.37
C THR A 458 20.59 -49.24 62.87
N SER A 459 20.34 -49.36 61.56
CA SER A 459 20.21 -50.65 60.90
C SER A 459 21.54 -51.04 60.28
N SER A 460 22.18 -52.07 60.85
CA SER A 460 23.38 -52.70 60.32
C SER A 460 23.17 -54.20 60.23
N VAL A 461 23.74 -54.85 59.23
CA VAL A 461 23.80 -56.31 59.19
C VAL A 461 24.72 -56.76 60.32
N SER A 462 24.15 -57.36 61.36
CA SER A 462 24.89 -58.09 62.37
C SER A 462 25.62 -59.23 61.68
N LEU A 463 26.92 -59.06 61.40
CA LEU A 463 27.77 -60.18 61.00
C LEU A 463 27.95 -61.06 62.24
N THR A 464 26.97 -61.91 62.54
CA THR A 464 27.12 -63.02 63.46
C THR A 464 28.22 -63.91 62.88
N SER A 465 29.46 -63.67 63.30
CA SER A 465 30.57 -64.58 63.02
C SER A 465 30.18 -65.94 63.60
N PRO A 466 30.10 -67.02 62.80
CA PRO A 466 29.85 -68.33 63.35
C PRO A 466 31.04 -68.67 64.28
N VAL A 467 30.76 -68.81 65.57
CA VAL A 467 31.66 -69.46 66.52
C VAL A 467 31.86 -70.89 66.02
N ARG A 468 32.97 -71.09 65.31
CA ARG A 468 33.46 -72.40 64.90
C ARG A 468 33.83 -73.16 66.18
N GLY A 469 32.93 -74.02 66.64
CA GLY A 469 33.22 -75.00 67.67
C GLY A 469 34.32 -75.95 67.17
N GLU A 470 35.41 -76.02 67.92
CA GLU A 470 36.39 -77.11 67.83
C GLU A 470 35.73 -78.42 68.29
N LYS A 471 35.86 -79.44 67.44
CA LYS A 471 36.01 -80.83 67.84
C LYS A 471 37.13 -81.43 67.03
#